data_AF-A0A7S1SY39-F1
#
_entry.id   AF-A0A7S1SY39-F1
#
_cell.length_a   1.000
_cell.length_b   1.000
_cell.length_c   1.000
_cell.angle_alpha   90.00
_cell.angle_beta   90.00
_cell.angle_gamma   90.00
#
_symmetry.space_group_name_H-M   'P 1'
#
loop_
_entity.id
_entity.type
_entity.pdbx_description
1 polymer ?
#
loop_
_entity_poly.entity_id
_entity_poly.type
_entity_poly.pdbx_seq_one_letter_code
_entity_poly.pdbx_strand_id
1 'polypeptide(L)'
;GWNGMGDVGAGAFGEMLKVNTGLVELSASGNSIGSEGAITISAGIGLSESLAAVFLDQNDFRSEGGLAMKDAVEHNKGLVLLRIENTNTPAGVRAHVDALLNARLEQQERDNAVVFM
;
A
#
# COMPACT_ATOMS: atom_id res chain seq x y z
N GLY A 1 6.45 -5.68 -21.28
CA GLY A 1 6.64 -4.23 -21.51
C GLY A 1 6.45 -3.55 -20.17
N TRP A 2 7.30 -2.57 -19.86
CA TRP A 2 7.15 -1.73 -18.68
C TRP A 2 6.04 -0.72 -19.02
N ASN A 3 4.91 -0.75 -18.30
CA ASN A 3 3.76 0.08 -18.67
C ASN A 3 3.92 1.56 -18.29
N GLY A 4 5.07 1.95 -17.72
CA GLY A 4 5.51 3.34 -17.67
C GLY A 4 4.52 4.31 -17.02
N MET A 5 3.73 3.85 -16.03
CA MET A 5 2.86 4.74 -15.27
C MET A 5 3.65 5.93 -14.73
N GLY A 6 4.84 5.66 -14.18
CA GLY A 6 5.72 6.65 -13.59
C GLY A 6 5.05 7.42 -12.45
N ASP A 7 5.72 8.46 -11.98
CA ASP A 7 5.22 9.29 -10.87
C ASP A 7 3.94 10.05 -11.22
N VAL A 8 3.78 10.46 -12.48
CA VAL A 8 2.59 11.20 -12.94
C VAL A 8 1.34 10.31 -12.87
N GLY A 9 1.41 9.09 -13.42
CA GLY A 9 0.28 8.17 -13.35
C GLY A 9 -0.01 7.74 -11.92
N ALA A 10 1.05 7.51 -11.11
CA ALA A 10 0.90 7.22 -9.69
C ALA A 10 0.18 8.35 -8.94
N GLY A 11 0.49 9.61 -9.25
CA GLY A 11 -0.20 10.76 -8.70
C GLY A 11 -1.70 10.75 -8.99
N ALA A 12 -2.11 10.46 -10.22
CA ALA A 12 -3.51 10.36 -10.60
C ALA A 12 -4.24 9.23 -9.85
N PHE A 13 -3.59 8.07 -9.66
CA PHE A 13 -4.12 6.99 -8.83
C PHE A 13 -4.25 7.43 -7.37
N GLY A 14 -3.22 8.09 -6.81
CA GLY A 14 -3.23 8.62 -5.45
C GLY A 14 -4.44 9.53 -5.19
N GLU A 15 -4.75 10.46 -6.09
CA GLU A 15 -5.93 11.33 -5.95
C GLU A 15 -7.25 10.55 -6.09
N MET A 16 -7.33 9.61 -7.04
CA MET A 16 -8.52 8.77 -7.24
C MET A 16 -8.83 7.92 -6.00
N LEU A 17 -7.81 7.35 -5.34
CA LEU A 17 -7.96 6.54 -4.14
C LEU A 17 -8.57 7.29 -2.95
N LYS A 18 -8.38 8.61 -2.86
CA LYS A 18 -8.95 9.43 -1.77
C LYS A 18 -10.47 9.52 -1.82
N VAL A 19 -11.05 9.34 -3.00
CA VAL A 19 -12.50 9.51 -3.23
C VAL A 19 -13.19 8.23 -3.66
N ASN A 20 -12.43 7.21 -4.05
CA ASN A 20 -12.98 5.93 -4.48
C ASN A 20 -13.34 5.06 -3.27
N THR A 21 -14.63 4.72 -3.17
CA THR A 21 -15.18 3.91 -2.07
C THR A 21 -15.50 2.47 -2.47
N GLY A 22 -15.18 2.07 -3.70
CA GLY A 22 -15.47 0.73 -4.22
C GLY A 22 -14.24 -0.10 -4.58
N LEU A 23 -13.05 0.51 -4.68
CA LEU A 23 -11.85 -0.19 -5.08
C LEU A 23 -11.25 -0.95 -3.88
N VAL A 24 -11.38 -2.27 -3.92
CA VAL A 24 -10.88 -3.16 -2.86
C VAL A 24 -9.41 -3.54 -3.08
N GLU A 25 -8.98 -3.62 -4.34
CA GLU A 25 -7.66 -4.15 -4.69
C GLU A 25 -7.01 -3.33 -5.79
N LEU A 26 -5.75 -2.92 -5.58
CA LEU A 26 -4.95 -2.16 -6.54
C LEU A 26 -3.65 -2.90 -6.86
N SER A 27 -3.38 -3.10 -8.15
CA SER A 27 -2.09 -3.61 -8.62
C SER A 27 -1.43 -2.61 -9.58
N ALA A 28 -0.26 -2.13 -9.18
CA ALA A 28 0.60 -1.26 -9.99
C ALA A 28 2.08 -1.66 -9.86
N SER A 29 2.36 -2.96 -9.77
CA SER A 29 3.72 -3.49 -9.76
C SER A 29 4.44 -3.27 -11.11
N GLY A 30 5.75 -3.03 -11.10
CA GLY A 30 6.55 -2.93 -12.33
C GLY A 30 6.27 -1.69 -13.19
N ASN A 31 5.96 -0.56 -12.56
CA ASN A 31 5.44 0.64 -13.24
C ASN A 31 6.37 1.85 -13.19
N SER A 32 7.63 1.67 -12.78
CA SER A 32 8.63 2.73 -12.64
C SER A 32 8.16 3.88 -11.75
N ILE A 33 7.40 3.56 -10.71
CA ILE A 33 6.96 4.54 -9.72
C ILE A 33 8.17 4.88 -8.84
N GLY A 34 8.57 6.14 -8.85
CA GLY A 34 9.64 6.70 -8.06
C GLY A 34 9.19 7.11 -6.66
N SER A 35 10.02 7.87 -5.96
CA SER A 35 9.70 8.40 -4.63
C SER A 35 8.50 9.34 -4.64
N GLU A 36 8.36 10.21 -5.65
CA GLU A 36 7.26 11.19 -5.71
C GLU A 36 5.90 10.51 -5.93
N GLY A 37 5.83 9.55 -6.85
CA GLY A 37 4.63 8.76 -7.10
C GLY A 37 4.28 7.87 -5.92
N ALA A 38 5.28 7.29 -5.25
CA ALA A 38 5.06 6.52 -4.02
C ALA A 38 4.46 7.38 -2.91
N ILE A 39 4.95 8.61 -2.70
CA ILE A 39 4.39 9.55 -1.71
C ILE A 39 2.91 9.87 -2.01
N THR A 40 2.59 10.14 -3.27
CA THR A 40 1.20 10.48 -3.66
C THR A 40 0.26 9.28 -3.55
N ILE A 41 0.67 8.09 -4.00
CA ILE A 41 -0.11 6.87 -3.80
C ILE A 41 -0.30 6.59 -2.31
N SER A 42 0.74 6.76 -1.48
CA SER A 42 0.67 6.56 -0.04
C SER A 42 -0.39 7.45 0.61
N ALA A 43 -0.47 8.72 0.21
CA ALA A 43 -1.51 9.63 0.69
C ALA A 43 -2.93 9.16 0.33
N GLY A 44 -3.10 8.60 -0.88
CA GLY A 44 -4.37 8.00 -1.31
C GLY A 44 -4.71 6.73 -0.52
N ILE A 45 -3.75 5.82 -0.36
CA ILE A 45 -3.91 4.60 0.44
C ILE A 45 -4.28 4.95 1.89
N GLY A 46 -3.59 5.90 2.52
CA GLY A 46 -3.84 6.29 3.90
C GLY A 46 -5.26 6.78 4.18
N LEU A 47 -5.95 7.32 3.16
CA LEU A 47 -7.31 7.86 3.24
C LEU A 47 -8.39 6.91 2.71
N SER A 48 -8.03 5.88 1.96
CA SER A 48 -9.01 4.96 1.38
C SER A 48 -9.69 4.11 2.46
N GLU A 49 -11.02 4.12 2.46
CA GLU A 49 -11.83 3.28 3.35
C GLU A 49 -12.17 1.90 2.76
N SER A 50 -11.95 1.70 1.46
CA SER A 50 -12.38 0.48 0.74
C SER A 50 -11.25 -0.49 0.38
N LEU A 51 -10.02 0.00 0.20
CA LEU A 51 -8.86 -0.83 -0.09
C LEU A 51 -8.54 -1.84 1.01
N ALA A 52 -8.41 -3.10 0.61
CA ALA A 52 -7.96 -4.21 1.44
C ALA A 52 -6.57 -4.74 1.01
N ALA A 53 -6.25 -4.66 -0.29
CA ALA A 53 -5.01 -5.20 -0.83
C ALA A 53 -4.35 -4.28 -1.88
N VAL A 54 -3.02 -4.10 -1.78
CA VAL A 54 -2.24 -3.26 -2.68
C VAL A 54 -0.94 -3.96 -3.09
N PHE A 55 -0.65 -4.01 -4.40
CA PHE A 55 0.53 -4.65 -4.99
C PHE A 55 1.37 -3.65 -5.78
N LEU A 56 2.54 -3.33 -5.25
CA LEU A 56 3.44 -2.30 -5.76
C LEU A 56 4.88 -2.80 -5.91
N ASP A 57 5.07 -4.11 -5.99
CA ASP A 57 6.38 -4.73 -6.20
C ASP A 57 7.09 -4.15 -7.45
N GLN A 58 8.42 -4.22 -7.49
CA GLN A 58 9.22 -3.83 -8.65
C GLN A 58 9.05 -2.36 -9.08
N ASN A 59 9.17 -1.43 -8.12
CA ASN A 59 9.19 0.01 -8.36
C ASN A 59 10.46 0.64 -7.71
N ASP A 60 10.64 1.96 -7.70
CA ASP A 60 11.82 2.62 -7.08
C ASP A 60 11.39 3.71 -6.10
N PHE A 61 10.74 3.31 -5.01
CA PHE A 61 10.18 4.21 -4.01
C PHE A 61 11.24 4.97 -3.22
N ARG A 62 12.44 4.36 -3.11
CA ARG A 62 13.55 4.87 -2.30
C ARG A 62 13.14 5.03 -0.83
N SER A 63 13.99 5.70 -0.06
CA SER A 63 13.76 5.91 1.38
C SER A 63 12.50 6.72 1.66
N GLU A 64 12.29 7.82 0.93
CA GLU A 64 11.19 8.74 1.15
C GLU A 64 9.84 8.10 0.83
N GLY A 65 9.74 7.42 -0.32
CA GLY A 65 8.52 6.70 -0.70
C GLY A 65 8.23 5.52 0.22
N GLY A 66 9.27 4.83 0.71
CA GLY A 66 9.11 3.78 1.70
C GLY A 66 8.55 4.27 3.03
N LEU A 67 9.09 5.38 3.56
CA LEU A 67 8.56 5.97 4.79
C LEU A 67 7.11 6.44 4.62
N ALA A 68 6.76 7.02 3.47
CA ALA A 68 5.38 7.39 3.18
C ALA A 68 4.45 6.17 3.15
N MET A 69 4.89 5.03 2.58
CA MET A 69 4.12 3.78 2.59
C MET A 69 3.91 3.26 4.01
N LYS A 70 4.96 3.30 4.84
CA LYS A 70 4.86 2.94 6.26
C LYS A 70 3.77 3.76 6.95
N ASP A 71 3.83 5.08 6.82
CA ASP A 71 2.88 5.99 7.46
C ASP A 71 1.46 5.75 6.93
N ALA A 72 1.29 5.53 5.63
CA ALA A 72 -0.02 5.22 5.03
C ALA A 72 -0.65 3.95 5.62
N VAL A 73 0.15 2.90 5.82
CA VAL A 73 -0.31 1.64 6.43
C VAL A 73 -0.70 1.84 7.89
N GLU A 74 0.02 2.66 8.66
CA GLU A 74 -0.32 2.97 10.06
C GLU A 74 -1.68 3.71 10.16
N HIS A 75 -1.97 4.59 9.21
CA HIS A 75 -3.21 5.38 9.16
C HIS A 75 -4.41 4.61 8.60
N ASN A 76 -4.22 3.88 7.49
CA ASN A 76 -5.29 3.09 6.89
C ASN A 76 -5.70 1.94 7.82
N LYS A 77 -6.99 1.78 8.11
CA LYS A 77 -7.52 0.75 9.03
C LYS A 77 -8.08 -0.50 8.35
N GLY A 78 -8.37 -0.44 7.05
CA GLY A 78 -8.94 -1.56 6.27
C GLY A 78 -7.91 -2.38 5.51
N LEU A 79 -6.72 -1.83 5.26
CA LEU A 79 -5.67 -2.50 4.50
C LEU A 79 -5.09 -3.66 5.31
N VAL A 80 -5.10 -4.84 4.70
CA VAL A 80 -4.59 -6.10 5.28
C VAL A 80 -3.43 -6.68 4.49
N LEU A 81 -3.21 -6.22 3.25
CA LEU A 81 -2.10 -6.66 2.41
C LEU A 81 -1.48 -5.49 1.65
N LEU A 82 -0.17 -5.32 1.80
CA LEU A 82 0.66 -4.42 1.01
C LEU A 82 1.90 -5.18 0.58
N ARG A 83 2.15 -5.21 -0.73
CA ARG A 83 3.38 -5.77 -1.29
C ARG A 83 4.25 -4.68 -1.91
N ILE A 84 5.47 -4.55 -1.40
CA ILE A 84 6.46 -3.56 -1.84
C ILE A 84 7.84 -4.21 -2.04
N GLU A 85 7.90 -5.43 -2.55
CA GLU A 85 9.18 -6.10 -2.81
C GLU A 85 9.94 -5.41 -3.93
N ASN A 86 11.27 -5.36 -3.82
CA ASN A 86 12.14 -4.72 -4.80
C ASN A 86 11.73 -3.27 -5.10
N THR A 87 11.50 -2.47 -4.04
CA THR A 87 11.11 -1.05 -4.13
C THR A 87 12.22 -0.07 -3.71
N ASN A 88 13.44 -0.56 -3.47
CA ASN A 88 14.57 0.23 -2.96
C ASN A 88 14.26 0.95 -1.63
N THR A 89 13.34 0.38 -0.83
CA THR A 89 12.96 0.89 0.49
C THR A 89 13.88 0.34 1.58
N PRO A 90 14.13 1.08 2.68
CA PRO A 90 14.90 0.58 3.81
C PRO A 90 14.29 -0.70 4.38
N ALA A 91 15.12 -1.69 4.73
CA ALA A 91 14.63 -2.97 5.25
C ALA A 91 13.74 -2.84 6.50
N GLY A 92 14.01 -1.84 7.36
CA GLY A 92 13.18 -1.55 8.53
C GLY A 92 11.76 -1.08 8.21
N VAL A 93 11.56 -0.40 7.06
CA VAL A 93 10.23 -0.01 6.59
C VAL A 93 9.41 -1.26 6.26
N ARG A 94 9.97 -2.16 5.45
CA ARG A 94 9.28 -3.38 5.04
C ARG A 94 8.95 -4.27 6.24
N ALA A 95 9.93 -4.51 7.12
CA ALA A 95 9.71 -5.31 8.32
C ALA A 95 8.60 -4.76 9.22
N HIS A 96 8.50 -3.42 9.34
CA HIS A 96 7.42 -2.78 10.09
C HIS A 96 6.06 -2.97 9.42
N VAL A 97 5.97 -2.72 8.11
CA VAL A 97 4.74 -2.90 7.33
C VAL A 97 4.25 -4.34 7.43
N ASP A 98 5.13 -5.31 7.21
CA ASP A 98 4.79 -6.73 7.26
C ASP A 98 4.29 -7.14 8.64
N ALA A 99 5.00 -6.71 9.70
CA ALA A 99 4.60 -7.02 11.08
C ALA A 99 3.21 -6.45 11.42
N LEU A 100 2.93 -5.21 11.00
CA LEU A 100 1.66 -4.55 11.27
C LEU A 100 0.51 -5.22 10.50
N LEU A 101 0.71 -5.56 9.23
CA LEU A 101 -0.34 -6.20 8.41
C LEU A 101 -0.60 -7.65 8.84
N ASN A 102 0.44 -8.40 9.20
CA ASN A 102 0.28 -9.73 9.78
C ASN A 102 -0.53 -9.69 11.08
N ALA A 103 -0.25 -8.73 11.97
CA ALA A 103 -1.02 -8.56 13.19
C ALA A 103 -2.51 -8.23 12.92
N ARG A 104 -2.82 -7.47 11.87
CA ARG A 104 -4.22 -7.21 11.45
C ARG A 104 -4.90 -8.46 10.92
N LEU A 105 -4.23 -9.23 10.08
CA LEU A 105 -4.75 -10.49 9.55
C LEU A 105 -5.06 -11.48 10.68
N GLU A 106 -4.13 -11.67 11.62
CA GLU A 106 -4.36 -12.52 12.80
C GLU A 106 -5.54 -12.04 13.65
N GLN A 107 -5.69 -10.73 13.85
CA GLN A 107 -6.83 -10.18 14.60
C GLN A 107 -8.14 -10.45 13.87
N GLN A 108 -8.19 -10.27 12.55
CA GLN A 108 -9.38 -10.54 11.74
C GLN A 108 -9.76 -12.03 11.76
N GLU A 109 -8.77 -12.93 11.68
CA GLU A 109 -9.01 -14.38 11.81
C GLU A 109 -9.57 -14.75 13.17
N ARG A 110 -9.05 -14.16 14.25
CA ARG A 110 -9.59 -14.34 15.61
C ARG A 110 -11.02 -13.85 15.72
N ASP A 111 -11.31 -12.65 15.21
CA ASP A 111 -12.64 -12.06 15.25
C ASP A 111 -13.64 -12.93 14.48
N ASN A 112 -13.25 -13.47 13.33
CA ASN A 112 -14.08 -14.38 12.54
C ASN A 112 -14.30 -15.73 13.24
N ALA A 113 -13.32 -16.26 13.97
CA ALA A 113 -13.43 -17.53 14.66
C ALA A 113 -14.39 -17.49 15.87
N VAL A 114 -14.49 -16.35 16.55
CA VAL A 114 -15.37 -16.17 17.73
C VAL A 114 -16.85 -16.08 17.35
N VAL A 115 -17.18 -15.71 16.12
CA VAL A 115 -18.57 -15.61 15.64
C VAL A 115 -19.24 -16.98 15.44
N PHE A 116 -18.47 -18.08 15.46
CA PHE A 116 -18.97 -19.45 15.28
C PHE A 116 -18.97 -20.30 16.58
N MET A 117 -18.73 -19.70 17.75
CA MET A 117 -18.83 -20.34 19.07
C MET A 117 -20.02 -19.80 19.86
#